data_AF-A0A7Y4ZI54-F1
#
_entry.id   AF-A0A7Y4ZI54-F1
#
_cell.length_a   1.000
_cell.length_b   1.000
_cell.length_c   1.000
_cell.angle_alpha   90.00
_cell.angle_beta   90.00
_cell.angle_gamma   90.00
#
_symmetry.space_group_name_H-M   'P 1'
#
loop_
_entity.id
_entity.type
_entity.pdbx_description
1 polymer ?
#
loop_
_entity_poly.entity_id
_entity_poly.type
_entity_poly.pdbx_seq_one_letter_code
_entity_poly.pdbx_strand_id
1 'polypeptide(L)'
;MDAEETLIDWRGLGYEASSENPREDRIVQAALPLAREGSFNALSQVHVGDATISPSMGRQVFTVRGRVAWPDGAPVADAYVAVVDADPDLDDLIGAGAVASDGSFRLSFTAEAFNQEASEAETTPDLYLVVSRPSWLAGPGSTALQPVLRHDVGKLAFASAAREEDLGTIVVAPPTVAFLPGAPLRVAPGRGKIVKRLRLDEEIVDLAVREIAPLVEHLTGWSNLRDGVELRIVDAYRDELRARIQQELGGHALDSTQLALIETAMSHCDATVVASWHPEERVVLLNRTLIEEQGFDYLKVTIGHELVHVGQTRVLPSLAARLRRARVERLETVLAGRSLPRARMRDAVQLLTNIEGYAHYIETRWLRQIYTHTAHLPRPTSEADAYFRNLAAPETPAASDAVEPEPATMSVPDMLDDLFGNKAAQYLFGENFYRLRATGDRPAPFDPDLRCDESNLEEVLGALMLYRSEMPKPA
;
A
#
# COMPACT_ATOMS: atom_id res chain seq x y z
N MET A 1 48.44 -2.90 -35.29
CA MET A 1 48.55 -2.06 -36.48
C MET A 1 47.20 -1.40 -36.75
N ASP A 2 46.80 -0.31 -36.14
CA ASP A 2 47.15 0.38 -34.91
C ASP A 2 45.91 1.22 -34.58
N ALA A 3 45.52 1.23 -33.31
CA ALA A 3 44.42 2.04 -32.81
C ALA A 3 45.00 3.37 -32.34
N GLU A 4 44.48 4.48 -32.85
CA GLU A 4 44.76 5.82 -32.31
C GLU A 4 43.85 6.07 -31.11
N GLU A 5 44.50 6.24 -29.95
CA GLU A 5 43.95 6.79 -28.72
C GLU A 5 43.79 8.30 -28.84
N THR A 6 42.61 8.82 -28.48
CA THR A 6 42.45 10.24 -28.16
C THR A 6 42.08 10.35 -26.68
N LEU A 7 43.08 10.69 -25.86
CA LEU A 7 42.89 11.19 -24.50
C LEU A 7 42.30 12.60 -24.54
N ILE A 8 41.22 12.84 -23.77
CA ILE A 8 40.81 14.19 -23.37
C ILE A 8 40.95 14.30 -21.85
N ASP A 9 41.84 15.19 -21.45
CA ASP A 9 42.18 15.61 -20.10
C ASP A 9 41.07 16.51 -19.51
N TRP A 10 40.55 16.14 -18.34
CA TRP A 10 39.55 16.91 -17.59
C TRP A 10 40.08 17.36 -16.22
N ARG A 11 41.34 17.82 -16.15
CA ARG A 11 41.85 18.55 -14.99
C ARG A 11 41.75 20.05 -15.20
N GLY A 12 40.66 20.65 -14.72
CA GLY A 12 40.66 22.09 -14.48
C GLY A 12 39.31 22.78 -14.52
N LEU A 13 38.44 22.50 -13.55
CA LEU A 13 37.52 23.51 -13.02
C LEU A 13 37.40 23.25 -11.50
N GLY A 14 38.11 24.06 -10.73
CA GLY A 14 38.08 24.02 -9.27
C GLY A 14 36.72 24.44 -8.75
N TYR A 15 36.17 23.62 -7.85
CA TYR A 15 35.13 24.04 -6.92
C TYR A 15 35.82 24.47 -5.63
N GLU A 16 35.91 25.78 -5.41
CA GLU A 16 36.12 26.34 -4.08
C GLU A 16 34.87 26.03 -3.25
N ALA A 17 35.06 25.25 -2.18
CA ALA A 17 34.02 25.00 -1.21
C ALA A 17 33.78 26.27 -0.39
N SER A 18 32.71 27.01 -0.70
CA SER A 18 32.17 28.03 0.20
C SER A 18 31.43 27.33 1.33
N SER A 19 32.07 27.24 2.49
CA SER A 19 31.50 26.72 3.73
C SER A 19 30.62 27.77 4.40
N GLU A 20 29.32 27.85 4.06
CA GLU A 20 28.33 28.60 4.86
C GLU A 20 26.93 27.96 4.85
N ASN A 21 26.80 26.67 5.18
CA ASN A 21 25.52 26.16 5.71
C ASN A 21 25.66 24.87 6.57
N PRO A 22 25.93 24.96 7.88
CA PRO A 22 26.11 23.78 8.74
C PRO A 22 24.82 22.96 8.99
N ARG A 23 23.69 23.29 8.34
CA ARG A 23 22.42 22.55 8.45
C ARG A 23 22.20 21.51 7.36
N GLU A 24 22.74 21.69 6.15
CA GLU A 24 22.49 20.77 5.03
C GLU A 24 23.36 19.50 5.11
N ASP A 25 24.60 19.61 5.59
CA ASP A 25 25.51 18.46 5.75
C ASP A 25 25.04 17.45 6.82
N ARG A 26 24.16 17.87 7.76
CA ARG A 26 23.57 16.96 8.74
C ARG A 26 22.46 16.08 8.16
N ILE A 27 21.75 16.56 7.14
CA ILE A 27 20.60 15.86 6.55
C ILE A 27 21.09 14.76 5.60
N VAL A 28 22.15 15.03 4.82
CA VAL A 28 22.71 14.06 3.87
C VAL A 28 23.49 12.93 4.57
N GLN A 29 24.16 13.22 5.70
CA GLN A 29 24.89 12.19 6.47
C GLN A 29 23.99 11.34 7.39
N ALA A 30 22.77 11.78 7.70
CA ALA A 30 21.81 11.01 8.50
C ALA A 30 20.98 10.00 7.69
N ALA A 31 21.04 10.06 6.35
CA ALA A 31 20.11 9.35 5.48
C ALA A 31 20.51 7.92 5.06
N LEU A 32 21.71 7.40 5.36
CA LEU A 32 22.07 5.97 5.17
C LEU A 32 23.38 5.60 5.93
N PRO A 33 23.50 4.41 6.58
CA PRO A 33 22.66 3.22 6.53
C PRO A 33 22.07 2.80 7.90
N LEU A 34 20.75 2.79 8.04
CA LEU A 34 20.00 2.22 9.18
C LEU A 34 19.24 0.94 8.83
N ALA A 35 19.84 0.10 8.00
CA ALA A 35 19.40 -1.29 7.81
C ALA A 35 20.63 -2.20 7.99
N ARG A 36 20.91 -2.57 9.24
CA ARG A 36 21.82 -3.68 9.56
C ARG A 36 21.05 -4.73 10.35
N GLU A 37 20.88 -5.86 9.68
CA GLU A 37 20.81 -7.24 10.19
C GLU A 37 20.58 -7.38 11.70
N GLY A 38 19.33 -7.59 12.12
CA GLY A 38 19.05 -8.02 13.50
C GLY A 38 17.59 -8.01 13.93
N SER A 39 16.80 -7.02 13.52
CA SER A 39 15.46 -6.81 14.08
C SER A 39 14.34 -7.64 13.41
N PHE A 40 14.47 -7.98 12.13
CA PHE A 40 13.41 -8.68 11.39
C PHE A 40 13.13 -10.11 11.86
N ASN A 41 14.15 -10.87 12.27
CA ASN A 41 13.95 -12.23 12.80
C ASN A 41 13.26 -12.24 14.17
N ALA A 42 13.26 -11.13 14.90
CA ALA A 42 12.57 -11.05 16.19
C ALA A 42 11.07 -10.82 16.03
N LEU A 43 10.64 -10.08 14.99
CA LEU A 43 9.23 -9.79 14.73
C LEU A 43 8.47 -10.99 14.14
N SER A 44 9.14 -11.87 13.39
CA SER A 44 8.53 -13.11 12.89
C SER A 44 8.33 -14.19 13.97
N GLN A 45 8.92 -14.02 15.15
CA GLN A 45 8.85 -14.99 16.26
C GLN A 45 7.87 -14.61 17.37
N VAL A 46 7.01 -13.60 17.19
CA VAL A 46 5.97 -13.27 18.18
C VAL A 46 5.04 -14.47 18.34
N HIS A 47 5.27 -15.25 19.40
CA HIS A 47 4.45 -16.42 19.74
C HIS A 47 3.05 -15.94 20.13
N VAL A 48 2.09 -16.21 19.25
CA VAL A 48 0.66 -16.07 19.54
C VAL A 48 0.32 -17.13 20.59
N GLY A 49 -0.06 -16.71 21.79
CA GLY A 49 -0.33 -17.60 22.91
C GLY A 49 -1.46 -18.60 22.61
N ASP A 50 -1.28 -19.84 23.08
CA ASP A 50 -2.22 -20.96 22.97
C ASP A 50 -3.59 -20.63 23.61
N ALA A 51 -4.50 -20.06 22.82
CA ALA A 51 -5.91 -20.07 23.15
C ALA A 51 -6.51 -21.40 22.68
N THR A 52 -6.95 -22.24 23.61
CA THR A 52 -7.65 -23.51 23.35
C THR A 52 -8.96 -23.25 22.63
N ILE A 53 -8.94 -23.36 21.31
CA ILE A 53 -10.11 -23.31 20.43
C ILE A 53 -10.36 -24.72 19.93
N SER A 54 -11.64 -25.15 19.98
CA SER A 54 -12.07 -26.44 19.43
C SER A 54 -11.55 -26.64 18.01
N PRO A 55 -11.13 -27.86 17.63
CA PRO A 55 -10.63 -28.14 16.29
C PRO A 55 -11.80 -28.20 15.30
N SER A 56 -12.37 -27.05 14.95
CA SER A 56 -12.86 -26.91 13.57
C SER A 56 -11.66 -27.20 12.68
N MET A 57 -11.85 -27.96 11.59
CA MET A 57 -10.80 -28.20 10.62
C MET A 57 -10.46 -26.87 9.94
N GLY A 58 -9.67 -26.05 10.63
CA GLY A 58 -9.41 -24.67 10.28
C GLY A 58 -8.89 -24.59 8.86
N ARG A 59 -9.34 -23.59 8.09
CA ARG A 59 -8.84 -23.34 6.75
C ARG A 59 -7.32 -23.26 6.80
N GLN A 60 -6.66 -24.08 5.99
CA GLN A 60 -5.21 -24.17 5.98
C GLN A 60 -4.62 -22.95 5.27
N VAL A 61 -3.63 -22.34 5.92
CA VAL A 61 -2.81 -21.28 5.35
C VAL A 61 -1.43 -21.87 5.08
N PHE A 62 -0.97 -21.72 3.84
CA PHE A 62 0.36 -22.07 3.39
C PHE A 62 1.20 -20.81 3.36
N THR A 63 2.49 -20.92 3.70
CA THR A 63 3.43 -19.81 3.61
C THR A 63 4.68 -20.25 2.84
N VAL A 64 5.07 -19.46 1.85
CA VAL A 64 6.38 -19.59 1.21
C VAL A 64 7.21 -18.34 1.48
N ARG A 65 8.51 -18.54 1.67
CA ARG A 65 9.48 -17.45 1.81
C ARG A 65 10.75 -17.76 1.03
N GLY A 66 11.53 -16.74 0.73
CA GLY A 66 12.84 -16.91 0.13
C GLY A 66 13.55 -15.58 -0.03
N ARG A 67 14.67 -15.59 -0.75
CA ARG A 67 15.47 -14.40 -1.04
C ARG A 67 15.89 -14.36 -2.49
N VAL A 68 15.82 -13.21 -3.14
CA VAL A 68 16.32 -12.97 -4.49
C VAL A 68 17.66 -12.25 -4.40
N ALA A 69 18.72 -12.86 -4.92
CA ALA A 69 20.08 -12.33 -4.84
C ALA A 69 20.84 -12.47 -6.16
N TRP A 70 21.86 -11.64 -6.31
CA TRP A 70 22.89 -11.78 -7.33
C TRP A 70 23.84 -12.95 -6.97
N PRO A 71 24.70 -13.41 -7.91
CA PRO A 71 25.65 -14.50 -7.64
C PRO A 71 26.66 -14.21 -6.53
N ASP A 72 26.90 -12.93 -6.22
CA ASP A 72 27.76 -12.48 -5.12
C ASP A 72 27.02 -12.44 -3.76
N GLY A 73 25.73 -12.77 -3.73
CA GLY A 73 24.88 -12.76 -2.53
C GLY A 73 24.26 -11.40 -2.20
N ALA A 74 24.55 -10.35 -2.97
CA ALA A 74 23.91 -9.05 -2.80
C ALA A 74 22.43 -9.13 -3.22
N PRO A 75 21.51 -8.41 -2.55
CA PRO A 75 20.10 -8.42 -2.92
C PRO A 75 19.87 -7.80 -4.30
N VAL A 76 18.90 -8.35 -5.04
CA VAL A 76 18.47 -7.75 -6.31
C VAL A 76 17.50 -6.62 -6.01
N ALA A 77 18.01 -5.38 -6.00
CA ALA A 77 17.17 -4.19 -5.84
C ALA A 77 16.03 -4.14 -6.88
N ASP A 78 14.87 -3.69 -6.42
CA ASP A 78 13.63 -3.54 -7.18
C ASP A 78 13.15 -4.82 -7.88
N ALA A 79 13.60 -6.00 -7.45
CA ALA A 79 13.07 -7.24 -7.99
C ALA A 79 11.59 -7.38 -7.64
N TYR A 80 10.87 -8.02 -8.56
CA TYR A 80 9.46 -8.33 -8.44
C TYR A 80 9.30 -9.84 -8.60
N VAL A 81 8.64 -10.50 -7.66
CA VAL A 81 8.43 -11.94 -7.66
C VAL A 81 6.96 -12.24 -7.88
N ALA A 82 6.66 -13.10 -8.84
CA ALA A 82 5.37 -13.78 -8.96
C ALA A 82 5.54 -15.24 -8.53
N VAL A 83 4.71 -15.69 -7.60
CA VAL A 83 4.59 -17.09 -7.18
C VAL A 83 3.38 -17.67 -7.89
N VAL A 84 3.60 -18.78 -8.58
CA VAL A 84 2.63 -19.37 -9.50
C VAL A 84 2.55 -20.87 -9.23
N ASP A 85 1.33 -21.40 -9.27
CA ASP A 85 1.09 -22.84 -9.33
C ASP A 85 1.09 -23.31 -10.80
N ALA A 86 1.82 -24.37 -11.08
CA ALA A 86 1.97 -24.91 -12.44
C ALA A 86 0.84 -25.89 -12.74
N ASP A 87 0.01 -25.54 -13.72
CA ASP A 87 -1.09 -26.38 -14.16
C ASP A 87 -0.89 -26.87 -15.60
N PRO A 88 -1.45 -28.04 -15.98
CA PRO A 88 -1.37 -28.54 -17.34
C PRO A 88 -1.99 -27.59 -18.40
N ASP A 89 -3.07 -26.90 -18.03
CA ASP A 89 -3.85 -26.09 -18.96
C ASP A 89 -3.54 -24.59 -18.83
N LEU A 90 -3.64 -24.04 -17.61
CA LEU A 90 -3.42 -22.63 -17.35
C LEU A 90 -2.87 -22.42 -15.95
N ASP A 91 -1.65 -21.91 -15.83
CA ASP A 91 -1.05 -21.63 -14.53
C ASP A 91 -1.87 -20.66 -13.65
N ASP A 92 -1.86 -20.92 -12.34
CA ASP A 92 -2.55 -20.16 -11.32
C ASP A 92 -1.65 -19.13 -10.62
N LEU A 93 -1.99 -17.85 -10.75
CA LEU A 93 -1.27 -16.80 -10.02
C LEU A 93 -1.71 -16.77 -8.55
N ILE A 94 -0.86 -17.29 -7.67
CA ILE A 94 -1.06 -17.25 -6.21
C ILE A 94 -0.86 -15.83 -5.69
N GLY A 95 0.23 -15.17 -6.07
CA GLY A 95 0.55 -13.80 -5.65
C GLY A 95 1.77 -13.21 -6.38
N ALA A 96 1.85 -11.89 -6.51
CA ALA A 96 3.01 -11.21 -7.06
C ALA A 96 3.26 -9.77 -6.56
N GLY A 97 4.52 -9.35 -6.44
CA GLY A 97 4.88 -8.07 -5.82
C GLY A 97 6.39 -7.82 -5.73
N ALA A 98 6.78 -6.69 -5.13
CA ALA A 98 8.17 -6.29 -4.97
C ALA A 98 8.85 -6.97 -3.76
N VAL A 99 10.09 -7.46 -3.95
CA VAL A 99 10.91 -7.98 -2.85
C VAL A 99 11.35 -6.86 -1.91
N ALA A 100 11.63 -7.23 -0.66
CA ALA A 100 12.21 -6.32 0.33
C ALA A 100 13.58 -5.79 -0.10
N SER A 101 14.04 -4.72 0.54
CA SER A 101 15.37 -4.14 0.27
C SER A 101 16.55 -5.08 0.53
N ASP A 102 16.37 -6.10 1.38
CA ASP A 102 17.35 -7.16 1.65
C ASP A 102 17.22 -8.38 0.70
N GLY A 103 16.32 -8.27 -0.29
CA GLY A 103 16.00 -9.28 -1.29
C GLY A 103 14.99 -10.32 -0.81
N SER A 104 14.53 -10.28 0.43
CA SER A 104 13.59 -11.26 0.96
C SER A 104 12.18 -11.09 0.38
N PHE A 105 11.43 -12.19 0.31
CA PHE A 105 10.01 -12.19 0.02
C PHE A 105 9.30 -13.23 0.87
N ARG A 106 8.02 -12.99 1.12
CA ARG A 106 7.10 -13.87 1.83
C ARG A 106 5.72 -13.77 1.19
N LEU A 107 5.03 -14.90 1.07
CA LEU A 107 3.66 -14.98 0.59
C LEU A 107 2.91 -16.05 1.38
N SER A 108 1.78 -15.66 1.95
CA SER A 108 0.82 -16.54 2.61
C SER A 108 -0.43 -16.65 1.76
N PHE A 109 -0.96 -17.86 1.61
CA PHE A 109 -2.11 -18.16 0.75
C PHE A 109 -2.90 -19.35 1.27
N THR A 110 -4.11 -19.54 0.77
CA THR A 110 -4.98 -20.66 1.13
C THR A 110 -5.07 -21.64 -0.03
N ALA A 111 -5.72 -22.79 0.17
CA ALA A 111 -5.92 -23.78 -0.89
C ALA A 111 -6.63 -23.21 -2.12
N GLU A 112 -7.54 -22.25 -1.92
CA GLU A 112 -8.27 -21.57 -2.99
C GLU A 112 -7.36 -20.78 -3.94
N ALA A 113 -6.15 -20.40 -3.53
CA ALA A 113 -5.22 -19.65 -4.38
C ALA A 113 -4.56 -20.51 -5.47
N PHE A 114 -4.55 -21.83 -5.30
CA PHE A 114 -4.01 -22.84 -6.24
C PHE A 114 -5.07 -23.91 -6.60
N ASN A 115 -6.34 -23.59 -6.38
CA ASN A 115 -7.48 -24.37 -6.83
C ASN A 115 -8.50 -23.37 -7.39
N GLN A 116 -8.08 -22.61 -8.39
CA GLN A 116 -8.85 -21.53 -9.00
C GLN A 116 -9.96 -22.04 -9.92
N GLU A 117 -9.89 -23.31 -10.35
CA GLU A 117 -10.88 -23.96 -11.20
C GLU A 117 -11.69 -25.01 -10.43
N ALA A 118 -12.98 -25.16 -10.80
CA ALA A 118 -13.91 -26.03 -10.06
C ALA A 118 -13.52 -27.53 -10.05
N SER A 119 -12.67 -27.95 -10.99
CA SER A 119 -12.14 -29.32 -11.08
C SER A 119 -10.81 -29.53 -10.37
N GLU A 120 -10.15 -28.46 -9.93
CA GLU A 120 -8.91 -28.55 -9.17
C GLU A 120 -9.22 -28.98 -7.74
N ALA A 121 -8.50 -29.99 -7.27
CA ALA A 121 -8.58 -30.53 -5.92
C ALA A 121 -7.18 -30.88 -5.41
N GLU A 122 -6.24 -30.00 -5.73
CA GLU A 122 -4.85 -29.97 -5.29
C GLU A 122 -4.84 -29.85 -3.76
N THR A 123 -4.08 -30.73 -3.09
CA THR A 123 -3.85 -30.62 -1.64
C THR A 123 -2.59 -29.81 -1.31
N THR A 124 -1.71 -29.64 -2.30
CA THR A 124 -0.44 -28.92 -2.22
C THR A 124 -0.09 -28.43 -3.63
N PRO A 125 0.41 -27.20 -3.77
CA PRO A 125 0.76 -26.64 -5.08
C PRO A 125 2.07 -27.22 -5.66
N ASP A 126 2.18 -27.19 -6.98
CA ASP A 126 3.38 -27.34 -7.81
C ASP A 126 3.95 -25.97 -8.20
N LEU A 127 4.85 -25.42 -7.37
CA LEU A 127 5.23 -24.01 -7.49
C LEU A 127 6.35 -23.77 -8.50
N TYR A 128 6.25 -22.60 -9.15
CA TYR A 128 7.39 -21.92 -9.73
C TYR A 128 7.34 -20.42 -9.47
N LEU A 129 8.49 -19.76 -9.58
CA LEU A 129 8.60 -18.31 -9.45
C LEU A 129 9.00 -17.66 -10.76
N VAL A 130 8.45 -16.49 -11.01
CA VAL A 130 8.99 -15.56 -12.01
C VAL A 130 9.56 -14.35 -11.30
N VAL A 131 10.87 -14.14 -11.48
CA VAL A 131 11.54 -12.91 -11.05
C VAL A 131 11.56 -11.94 -12.22
N SER A 132 11.11 -10.72 -11.97
CA SER A 132 11.09 -9.60 -12.90
C SER A 132 11.84 -8.40 -12.33
N ARG A 133 12.27 -7.49 -13.19
CA ARG A 133 12.95 -6.24 -12.82
C ARG A 133 12.39 -5.07 -13.64
N PRO A 134 12.52 -3.82 -13.18
CA PRO A 134 12.21 -2.65 -14.00
C PRO A 134 12.94 -2.74 -15.34
N SER A 135 12.19 -2.55 -16.42
CA SER A 135 12.70 -2.61 -17.78
C SER A 135 13.54 -1.37 -18.07
N TRP A 136 14.85 -1.56 -18.21
CA TRP A 136 15.77 -0.48 -18.60
C TRP A 136 15.49 0.02 -20.03
N LEU A 137 14.87 -0.81 -20.87
CA LEU A 137 14.48 -0.45 -22.25
C LEU A 137 13.29 0.51 -22.29
N ALA A 138 12.45 0.50 -21.26
CA ALA A 138 11.25 1.32 -21.24
C ALA A 138 11.52 2.77 -20.76
N GLY A 139 12.80 3.11 -20.56
CA GLY A 139 13.26 4.42 -20.14
C GLY A 139 13.27 4.61 -18.63
N PRO A 140 13.99 5.62 -18.12
CA PRO A 140 13.94 6.00 -16.71
C PRO A 140 12.48 6.27 -16.32
N GLY A 141 11.99 5.61 -15.28
CA GLY A 141 10.61 5.82 -14.80
C GLY A 141 9.56 4.86 -15.24
N SER A 142 9.92 3.98 -16.16
CA SER A 142 8.98 2.95 -16.52
C SER A 142 8.74 2.02 -15.34
N THR A 143 7.46 1.83 -15.03
CA THR A 143 6.98 0.75 -14.18
C THR A 143 6.85 -0.56 -14.95
N ALA A 144 7.25 -0.59 -16.24
CA ALA A 144 7.24 -1.81 -17.03
C ALA A 144 8.23 -2.80 -16.42
N LEU A 145 7.74 -3.97 -16.04
CA LEU A 145 8.54 -5.06 -15.52
C LEU A 145 8.94 -5.98 -16.68
N GLN A 146 10.19 -6.43 -16.67
CA GLN A 146 10.73 -7.42 -17.58
C GLN A 146 11.09 -8.68 -16.79
N PRO A 147 10.56 -9.86 -17.15
CA PRO A 147 10.94 -11.11 -16.51
C PRO A 147 12.38 -11.45 -16.86
N VAL A 148 13.15 -11.84 -15.84
CA VAL A 148 14.59 -12.16 -15.95
C VAL A 148 14.91 -13.60 -15.56
N LEU A 149 14.05 -14.27 -14.79
CA LEU A 149 14.26 -15.64 -14.35
C LEU A 149 12.92 -16.35 -14.14
N ARG A 150 12.83 -17.61 -14.57
CA ARG A 150 11.87 -18.60 -14.07
C ARG A 150 12.62 -19.58 -13.19
N HIS A 151 12.10 -19.85 -11.99
CA HIS A 151 12.67 -20.80 -11.05
C HIS A 151 11.61 -21.85 -10.69
N ASP A 152 11.72 -23.05 -11.26
CA ASP A 152 10.82 -24.17 -10.97
C ASP A 152 11.20 -24.80 -9.63
N VAL A 153 10.27 -24.77 -8.67
CA VAL A 153 10.44 -25.35 -7.33
C VAL A 153 9.93 -26.78 -7.31
N GLY A 154 8.79 -27.02 -7.98
CA GLY A 154 8.11 -28.29 -7.97
C GLY A 154 7.06 -28.38 -6.87
N LYS A 155 6.51 -29.58 -6.73
CA LYS A 155 5.55 -29.94 -5.68
C LYS A 155 6.14 -29.85 -4.28
N LEU A 156 5.56 -28.99 -3.45
CA LEU A 156 5.96 -28.81 -2.05
C LEU A 156 5.13 -29.66 -1.10
N ALA A 157 5.74 -30.18 -0.03
CA ALA A 157 5.06 -31.04 0.92
C ALA A 157 4.33 -30.27 2.04
N PHE A 158 4.81 -29.06 2.38
CA PHE A 158 4.35 -28.28 3.53
C PHE A 158 4.25 -29.12 4.80
N ALA A 159 5.29 -29.91 5.08
CA ALA A 159 5.24 -30.96 6.11
C ALA A 159 5.23 -30.40 7.55
N SER A 160 5.63 -29.14 7.72
CA SER A 160 5.64 -28.47 9.02
C SER A 160 4.22 -28.23 9.55
N ALA A 161 4.04 -28.22 10.87
CA ALA A 161 2.76 -27.87 11.48
C ALA A 161 2.32 -26.44 11.11
N ALA A 162 3.29 -25.55 10.89
CA ALA A 162 3.09 -24.18 10.43
C ALA A 162 2.79 -24.07 8.92
N ARG A 163 2.90 -25.17 8.16
CA ARG A 163 2.73 -25.18 6.69
C ARG A 163 3.56 -24.08 6.00
N GLU A 164 4.79 -23.93 6.47
CA GLU A 164 5.77 -22.98 5.94
C GLU A 164 6.88 -23.74 5.20
N GLU A 165 7.26 -23.24 4.02
CA GLU A 165 8.38 -23.71 3.22
C GLU A 165 9.34 -22.55 2.89
N ASP A 166 10.63 -22.80 3.05
CA ASP A 166 11.70 -21.87 2.73
C ASP A 166 12.35 -22.27 1.40
N LEU A 167 12.14 -21.45 0.38
CA LEU A 167 12.62 -21.66 -0.98
C LEU A 167 14.11 -21.32 -1.13
N GLY A 168 14.76 -20.85 -0.06
CA GLY A 168 16.18 -20.51 -0.05
C GLY A 168 16.50 -19.25 -0.85
N THR A 169 17.73 -19.19 -1.37
CA THR A 169 18.20 -18.06 -2.19
C THR A 169 18.06 -18.37 -3.67
N ILE A 170 17.23 -17.60 -4.35
CA ILE A 170 17.03 -17.61 -5.80
C ILE A 170 18.07 -16.68 -6.43
N VAL A 171 19.05 -17.27 -7.10
CA VAL A 171 20.15 -16.53 -7.73
C VAL A 171 19.75 -16.09 -9.14
N VAL A 172 19.70 -14.77 -9.36
CA VAL A 172 19.43 -14.17 -10.67
C VAL A 172 20.74 -13.98 -11.42
N ALA A 173 20.83 -14.49 -12.64
CA ALA A 173 21.99 -14.24 -13.48
C ALA A 173 22.07 -12.74 -13.86
N PRO A 174 23.28 -12.16 -13.98
CA PRO A 174 23.42 -10.82 -14.54
C PRO A 174 22.74 -10.75 -15.92
N PRO A 175 22.19 -9.60 -16.31
CA PRO A 175 21.53 -9.45 -17.59
C PRO A 175 22.53 -9.72 -18.73
N THR A 176 22.56 -10.96 -19.23
CA THR A 176 23.27 -11.31 -20.45
C THR A 176 22.36 -10.95 -21.62
N VAL A 177 22.89 -10.19 -22.58
CA VAL A 177 22.17 -9.65 -23.76
C VAL A 177 21.59 -10.76 -24.67
N ALA A 178 21.89 -12.04 -24.42
CA ALA A 178 21.36 -13.16 -25.17
C ALA A 178 20.07 -13.69 -24.53
N PHE A 179 18.92 -13.24 -25.04
CA PHE A 179 17.66 -13.95 -24.81
C PHE A 179 17.75 -15.33 -25.48
N LEU A 180 17.58 -16.40 -24.69
CA LEU A 180 17.46 -17.75 -25.21
C LEU A 180 16.17 -17.87 -26.06
N PRO A 181 16.19 -18.66 -27.15
CA PRO A 181 15.00 -18.95 -27.94
C PRO A 181 14.07 -19.84 -27.12
N GLY A 182 13.05 -19.23 -26.50
CA GLY A 182 12.01 -19.88 -25.72
C GLY A 182 10.72 -19.05 -25.74
N ALA A 183 9.62 -19.64 -25.27
CA ALA A 183 8.36 -18.91 -25.12
C ALA A 183 8.59 -17.63 -24.28
N PRO A 184 7.99 -16.49 -24.64
CA PRO A 184 8.20 -15.25 -23.91
C PRO A 184 7.72 -15.42 -22.46
N LEU A 185 8.64 -15.27 -21.51
CA LEU A 185 8.31 -15.21 -20.09
C LEU A 185 7.33 -14.04 -19.85
N ARG A 186 6.38 -14.23 -18.95
CA ARG A 186 5.43 -13.20 -18.51
C ARG A 186 5.76 -12.79 -17.09
N VAL A 187 5.63 -11.50 -16.75
CA VAL A 187 5.93 -10.96 -15.41
C VAL A 187 5.12 -11.65 -14.30
N ALA A 188 3.84 -11.89 -14.58
CA ALA A 188 2.92 -12.57 -13.69
C ALA A 188 2.05 -13.52 -14.55
N PRO A 189 2.53 -14.74 -14.83
CA PRO A 189 1.71 -15.79 -15.44
C PRO A 189 0.42 -16.00 -14.63
N GLY A 190 -0.66 -16.45 -15.26
CA GLY A 190 -1.96 -16.58 -14.59
C GLY A 190 -2.68 -15.26 -14.26
N ARG A 191 -2.04 -14.08 -14.33
CA ARG A 191 -2.68 -12.79 -13.99
C ARG A 191 -3.97 -12.48 -14.76
N GLY A 192 -4.06 -12.97 -16.01
CA GLY A 192 -5.23 -12.78 -16.86
C GLY A 192 -6.44 -13.63 -16.45
N LYS A 193 -6.26 -14.61 -15.56
CA LYS A 193 -7.38 -15.33 -14.94
C LYS A 193 -8.11 -14.34 -14.01
N ILE A 194 -9.38 -14.08 -14.31
CA ILE A 194 -10.27 -13.32 -13.41
C ILE A 194 -10.68 -14.28 -12.30
N VAL A 195 -9.81 -14.47 -11.30
CA VAL A 195 -10.09 -15.41 -10.23
C VAL A 195 -9.83 -14.79 -8.87
N LYS A 196 -10.76 -15.09 -7.97
CA LYS A 196 -10.66 -14.85 -6.54
C LYS A 196 -9.48 -15.65 -5.99
N ARG A 197 -8.45 -14.96 -5.51
CA ARG A 197 -7.27 -15.57 -4.87
C ARG A 197 -7.53 -15.93 -3.41
N LEU A 198 -8.65 -15.47 -2.88
CA LEU A 198 -9.09 -15.71 -1.53
C LEU A 198 -10.61 -15.83 -1.53
N ARG A 199 -11.15 -16.77 -0.76
CA ARG A 199 -12.55 -16.75 -0.35
C ARG A 199 -12.63 -16.03 0.99
N LEU A 200 -13.25 -14.85 1.01
CA LEU A 200 -13.34 -14.06 2.25
C LEU A 200 -14.53 -14.55 3.08
N ASP A 201 -14.28 -14.99 4.30
CA ASP A 201 -15.30 -15.32 5.29
C ASP A 201 -14.79 -15.02 6.70
N GLU A 202 -15.68 -15.17 7.68
CA GLU A 202 -15.37 -14.85 9.08
C GLU A 202 -14.15 -15.62 9.61
N GLU A 203 -13.98 -16.87 9.16
CA GLU A 203 -12.84 -17.70 9.57
C GLU A 203 -11.52 -17.12 9.07
N ILE A 204 -11.43 -16.75 7.79
CA ILE A 204 -10.22 -16.14 7.22
C ILE A 204 -9.93 -14.77 7.82
N VAL A 205 -10.96 -13.97 8.05
CA VAL A 205 -10.82 -12.67 8.73
C VAL A 205 -10.30 -12.87 10.15
N ASP A 206 -10.79 -13.88 10.86
CA ASP A 206 -10.35 -14.18 12.22
C ASP A 206 -8.91 -14.73 12.27
N LEU A 207 -8.51 -15.56 11.30
CA LEU A 207 -7.11 -15.99 11.15
C LEU A 207 -6.19 -14.78 10.89
N ALA A 208 -6.56 -13.90 9.97
CA ALA A 208 -5.78 -12.70 9.67
C ALA A 208 -5.67 -11.77 10.89
N VAL A 209 -6.76 -11.55 11.63
CA VAL A 209 -6.75 -10.62 12.76
C VAL A 209 -5.96 -11.13 13.96
N ARG A 210 -6.01 -12.44 14.24
CA ARG A 210 -5.21 -13.07 15.33
C ARG A 210 -3.71 -12.88 15.12
N GLU A 211 -3.26 -12.85 13.88
CA GLU A 211 -1.86 -12.64 13.52
C GLU A 211 -1.49 -11.15 13.53
N ILE A 212 -2.31 -10.30 12.91
CA ILE A 212 -1.95 -8.89 12.69
C ILE A 212 -2.17 -8.00 13.93
N ALA A 213 -3.18 -8.27 14.76
CA ALA A 213 -3.50 -7.40 15.88
C ALA A 213 -2.35 -7.31 16.91
N PRO A 214 -1.74 -8.42 17.37
CA PRO A 214 -0.58 -8.36 18.27
C PRO A 214 0.61 -7.59 17.67
N LEU A 215 0.81 -7.68 16.36
CA LEU A 215 1.87 -6.94 15.67
C LEU A 215 1.58 -5.43 15.68
N VAL A 216 0.36 -5.00 15.35
CA VAL A 216 -0.02 -3.59 15.42
C VAL A 216 0.10 -3.05 16.85
N GLU A 217 -0.34 -3.83 17.84
CA GLU A 217 -0.19 -3.50 19.27
C GLU A 217 1.29 -3.34 19.66
N HIS A 218 2.16 -4.27 19.23
CA HIS A 218 3.60 -4.18 19.47
C HIS A 218 4.21 -2.92 18.85
N LEU A 219 3.89 -2.63 17.58
CA LEU A 219 4.42 -1.50 16.82
C LEU A 219 3.99 -0.16 17.42
N THR A 220 2.73 -0.05 17.83
CA THR A 220 2.15 1.21 18.29
C THR A 220 2.24 1.41 19.81
N GLY A 221 2.54 0.35 20.57
CA GLY A 221 2.45 0.34 22.02
C GLY A 221 1.02 0.36 22.56
N TRP A 222 0.02 0.20 21.70
CA TRP A 222 -1.39 0.08 22.10
C TRP A 222 -1.73 -1.36 22.47
N SER A 223 -2.88 -1.56 23.11
CA SER A 223 -3.29 -2.88 23.59
C SER A 223 -4.78 -3.12 23.35
N ASN A 224 -5.11 -4.41 23.21
CA ASN A 224 -6.47 -4.92 23.08
C ASN A 224 -7.24 -4.35 21.88
N LEU A 225 -6.58 -4.02 20.77
CA LEU A 225 -7.17 -3.34 19.62
C LEU A 225 -8.38 -4.09 19.05
N ARG A 226 -8.47 -5.41 19.24
CA ARG A 226 -9.62 -6.23 18.83
C ARG A 226 -10.86 -6.07 19.73
N ASP A 227 -10.70 -5.68 20.99
CA ASP A 227 -11.76 -5.74 22.00
C ASP A 227 -12.96 -4.88 21.60
N GLY A 228 -14.12 -5.52 21.44
CA GLY A 228 -15.37 -4.86 21.09
C GLY A 228 -15.33 -4.17 19.73
N VAL A 229 -14.46 -4.60 18.83
CA VAL A 229 -14.50 -4.23 17.41
C VAL A 229 -15.22 -5.34 16.66
N GLU A 230 -16.05 -5.02 15.68
CA GLU A 230 -16.58 -5.99 14.71
C GLU A 230 -15.78 -5.89 13.41
N LEU A 231 -15.44 -7.02 12.79
CA LEU A 231 -14.89 -7.05 11.42
C LEU A 231 -15.97 -7.61 10.52
N ARG A 232 -16.61 -6.76 9.72
CA ARG A 232 -17.78 -7.12 8.91
C ARG A 232 -17.41 -7.19 7.44
N ILE A 233 -17.66 -8.34 6.83
CA ILE A 233 -17.52 -8.52 5.39
C ILE A 233 -18.76 -7.97 4.70
N VAL A 234 -18.56 -7.14 3.68
CA VAL A 234 -19.65 -6.52 2.92
C VAL A 234 -19.51 -6.83 1.43
N ASP A 235 -20.62 -7.27 0.83
CA ASP A 235 -20.68 -7.63 -0.60
C ASP A 235 -20.99 -6.41 -1.46
N ALA A 236 -21.83 -5.52 -0.95
CA ALA A 236 -22.22 -4.26 -1.59
C ALA A 236 -21.75 -3.09 -0.72
N TYR A 237 -20.45 -2.80 -0.79
CA TYR A 237 -19.80 -1.78 0.04
C TYR A 237 -20.47 -0.41 -0.14
N ARG A 238 -20.86 -0.08 -1.38
CA ARG A 238 -21.68 1.11 -1.70
C ARG A 238 -22.94 1.26 -0.84
N ASP A 239 -23.69 0.18 -0.64
CA ASP A 239 -25.01 0.24 -0.02
C ASP A 239 -24.90 0.50 1.49
N GLU A 240 -23.86 -0.07 2.12
CA GLU A 240 -23.48 0.21 3.52
C GLU A 240 -23.07 1.67 3.72
N LEU A 241 -22.21 2.21 2.84
CA LEU A 241 -21.84 3.62 2.91
C LEU A 241 -23.05 4.55 2.68
N ARG A 242 -23.95 4.21 1.74
CA ARG A 242 -25.18 4.98 1.52
C ARG A 242 -26.04 5.05 2.79
N ALA A 243 -26.28 3.91 3.44
CA ALA A 243 -27.07 3.85 4.66
C ALA A 243 -26.46 4.72 5.78
N ARG A 244 -25.12 4.71 5.89
CA ARG A 244 -24.38 5.53 6.86
C ARG A 244 -24.48 7.02 6.57
N ILE A 245 -24.28 7.43 5.32
CA ILE A 245 -24.44 8.82 4.88
C ILE A 245 -25.84 9.32 5.25
N GLN A 246 -26.88 8.53 4.99
CA GLN A 246 -28.26 8.87 5.37
C GLN A 246 -28.44 9.02 6.89
N GLN A 247 -27.84 8.13 7.68
CA GLN A 247 -27.86 8.21 9.14
C GLN A 247 -27.10 9.44 9.67
N GLU A 248 -25.93 9.74 9.09
CA GLU A 248 -25.09 10.88 9.45
C GLU A 248 -25.79 12.23 9.21
N LEU A 249 -26.57 12.31 8.12
CA LEU A 249 -27.44 13.44 7.77
C LEU A 249 -28.77 13.46 8.54
N GLY A 250 -28.89 12.71 9.63
CA GLY A 250 -30.08 12.74 10.48
C GLY A 250 -31.35 12.18 9.83
N GLY A 251 -31.23 11.36 8.79
CA GLY A 251 -32.37 10.75 8.10
C GLY A 251 -33.22 11.75 7.30
N HIS A 252 -32.68 12.93 6.99
CA HIS A 252 -33.36 13.88 6.11
C HIS A 252 -33.60 13.26 4.72
N ALA A 253 -34.80 13.48 4.17
CA ALA A 253 -35.11 13.05 2.82
C ALA A 253 -34.22 13.82 1.84
N LEU A 254 -33.35 13.09 1.14
CA LEU A 254 -32.50 13.62 0.08
C LEU A 254 -33.33 13.76 -1.19
N ASP A 255 -33.19 14.89 -1.89
CA ASP A 255 -33.80 15.03 -3.22
C ASP A 255 -33.08 14.16 -4.27
N SER A 256 -33.67 14.04 -5.46
CA SER A 256 -33.12 13.22 -6.53
C SER A 256 -31.71 13.64 -6.97
N THR A 257 -31.39 14.94 -6.89
CA THR A 257 -30.08 15.48 -7.27
C THR A 257 -29.03 15.13 -6.23
N GLN A 258 -29.36 15.28 -4.95
CA GLN A 258 -28.53 14.90 -3.81
C GLN A 258 -28.24 13.40 -3.80
N LEU A 259 -29.27 12.58 -4.05
CA LEU A 259 -29.11 11.14 -4.20
C LEU A 259 -28.18 10.80 -5.36
N ALA A 260 -28.36 11.41 -6.53
CA ALA A 260 -27.49 11.17 -7.67
C ALA A 260 -26.01 11.51 -7.38
N LEU A 261 -25.75 12.61 -6.67
CA LEU A 261 -24.40 13.00 -6.27
C LEU A 261 -23.76 11.97 -5.32
N ILE A 262 -24.54 11.48 -4.35
CA ILE A 262 -24.10 10.40 -3.45
C ILE A 262 -23.84 9.12 -4.25
N GLU A 263 -24.73 8.72 -5.16
CA GLU A 263 -24.52 7.53 -6.00
C GLU A 263 -23.24 7.61 -6.83
N THR A 264 -22.94 8.77 -7.42
CA THR A 264 -21.70 8.97 -8.17
C THR A 264 -20.48 8.83 -7.26
N ALA A 265 -20.49 9.46 -6.09
CA ALA A 265 -19.39 9.37 -5.14
C ALA A 265 -19.18 7.94 -4.62
N MET A 266 -20.26 7.22 -4.33
CA MET A 266 -20.21 5.87 -3.77
C MET A 266 -19.88 4.80 -4.80
N SER A 267 -20.23 4.99 -6.08
CA SER A 267 -19.82 4.08 -7.16
C SER A 267 -18.30 4.03 -7.30
N HIS A 268 -17.62 5.16 -7.09
CA HIS A 268 -16.17 5.17 -7.08
C HIS A 268 -15.62 4.48 -5.83
N CYS A 269 -16.27 4.63 -4.67
CA CYS A 269 -15.85 3.95 -3.45
C CYS A 269 -15.93 2.41 -3.58
N ASP A 270 -17.00 1.89 -4.16
CA ASP A 270 -17.17 0.44 -4.33
C ASP A 270 -16.01 -0.23 -5.08
N ALA A 271 -15.48 0.46 -6.09
CA ALA A 271 -14.39 -0.03 -6.92
C ALA A 271 -13.00 0.16 -6.27
N THR A 272 -12.90 0.87 -5.15
CA THR A 272 -11.60 1.40 -4.72
C THR A 272 -11.33 1.33 -3.22
N VAL A 273 -12.35 1.31 -2.37
CA VAL A 273 -12.20 1.20 -0.92
C VAL A 273 -12.15 -0.25 -0.50
N VAL A 274 -11.00 -0.64 0.04
CA VAL A 274 -10.79 -2.01 0.50
C VAL A 274 -11.38 -2.23 1.89
N ALA A 275 -11.21 -1.27 2.79
CA ALA A 275 -11.78 -1.31 4.13
C ALA A 275 -11.99 0.08 4.71
N SER A 276 -12.76 0.16 5.79
CA SER A 276 -12.98 1.39 6.55
C SER A 276 -13.33 1.14 8.01
N TRP A 277 -12.71 1.90 8.90
CA TRP A 277 -13.06 1.98 10.30
C TRP A 277 -14.19 2.97 10.58
N HIS A 278 -15.22 2.50 11.30
CA HIS A 278 -16.37 3.30 11.75
C HIS A 278 -16.43 3.32 13.30
N PRO A 279 -15.93 4.38 13.94
CA PRO A 279 -15.76 4.40 15.39
C PRO A 279 -17.08 4.41 16.18
N GLU A 280 -18.17 4.96 15.63
CA GLU A 280 -19.47 5.05 16.31
C GLU A 280 -20.10 3.67 16.55
N GLU A 281 -19.98 2.77 15.57
CA GLU A 281 -20.46 1.39 15.64
C GLU A 281 -19.39 0.41 16.08
N ARG A 282 -18.14 0.87 16.14
CA ARG A 282 -16.96 0.06 16.38
C ARG A 282 -16.84 -1.10 15.40
N VAL A 283 -17.07 -0.84 14.12
CA VAL A 283 -16.97 -1.83 13.04
C VAL A 283 -15.91 -1.43 12.01
N VAL A 284 -15.12 -2.41 11.57
CA VAL A 284 -14.32 -2.31 10.35
C VAL A 284 -15.10 -3.02 9.25
N LEU A 285 -15.45 -2.29 8.19
CA LEU A 285 -16.06 -2.87 7.00
C LEU A 285 -14.96 -3.36 6.06
N LEU A 286 -15.11 -4.57 5.53
CA LEU A 286 -14.18 -5.22 4.61
C LEU A 286 -14.88 -5.44 3.27
N ASN A 287 -14.42 -4.76 2.22
CA ASN A 287 -14.97 -4.90 0.86
C ASN A 287 -14.56 -6.25 0.26
N ARG A 288 -15.49 -7.21 0.23
CA ARG A 288 -15.23 -8.56 -0.27
C ARG A 288 -14.64 -8.55 -1.67
N THR A 289 -15.26 -7.80 -2.58
CA THR A 289 -14.92 -7.79 -4.00
C THR A 289 -13.45 -7.45 -4.23
N LEU A 290 -12.96 -6.41 -3.56
CA LEU A 290 -11.57 -5.99 -3.71
C LEU A 290 -10.61 -6.91 -2.97
N ILE A 291 -10.93 -7.33 -1.76
CA ILE A 291 -10.04 -8.15 -0.92
C ILE A 291 -9.82 -9.54 -1.54
N GLU A 292 -10.88 -10.18 -2.05
CA GLU A 292 -10.80 -11.53 -2.64
C GLU A 292 -9.85 -11.58 -3.86
N GLU A 293 -9.63 -10.45 -4.54
CA GLU A 293 -8.68 -10.36 -5.65
C GLU A 293 -7.22 -10.19 -5.21
N GLN A 294 -6.95 -9.66 -4.01
CA GLN A 294 -5.57 -9.33 -3.60
C GLN A 294 -4.88 -10.43 -2.80
N GLY A 295 -5.65 -11.35 -2.19
CA GLY A 295 -5.11 -12.49 -1.44
C GLY A 295 -4.97 -12.25 0.07
N PHE A 296 -4.46 -13.27 0.77
CA PHE A 296 -4.51 -13.35 2.24
C PHE A 296 -3.58 -12.34 2.95
N ASP A 297 -2.35 -12.17 2.48
CA ASP A 297 -1.44 -11.20 3.11
C ASP A 297 -1.89 -9.75 2.92
N TYR A 298 -2.57 -9.43 1.82
CA TYR A 298 -3.17 -8.12 1.63
C TYR A 298 -4.32 -7.86 2.61
N LEU A 299 -5.15 -8.87 2.89
CA LEU A 299 -6.16 -8.80 3.93
C LEU A 299 -5.53 -8.47 5.30
N LYS A 300 -4.41 -9.13 5.66
CA LYS A 300 -3.70 -8.84 6.91
C LYS A 300 -3.26 -7.38 6.98
N VAL A 301 -2.57 -6.89 5.95
CA VAL A 301 -2.11 -5.49 5.90
C VAL A 301 -3.28 -4.51 6.00
N THR A 302 -4.37 -4.79 5.28
CA THR A 302 -5.59 -3.98 5.31
C THR A 302 -6.18 -3.93 6.71
N ILE A 303 -6.40 -5.09 7.36
CA ILE A 303 -6.89 -5.13 8.74
C ILE A 303 -5.93 -4.40 9.68
N GLY A 304 -4.61 -4.58 9.50
CA GLY A 304 -3.61 -3.90 10.32
C GLY A 304 -3.68 -2.38 10.20
N HIS A 305 -3.86 -1.85 8.99
CA HIS A 305 -4.11 -0.42 8.74
C HIS A 305 -5.36 0.06 9.48
N GLU A 306 -6.48 -0.66 9.37
CA GLU A 306 -7.72 -0.30 10.06
C GLU A 306 -7.60 -0.41 11.60
N LEU A 307 -6.84 -1.37 12.12
CA LEU A 307 -6.56 -1.46 13.56
C LEU A 307 -5.72 -0.28 14.06
N VAL A 308 -4.90 0.35 13.21
CA VAL A 308 -4.26 1.62 13.58
C VAL A 308 -5.31 2.71 13.79
N HIS A 309 -6.33 2.81 12.92
CA HIS A 309 -7.43 3.75 13.11
C HIS A 309 -8.27 3.46 14.37
N VAL A 310 -8.50 2.18 14.67
CA VAL A 310 -9.09 1.77 15.96
C VAL A 310 -8.25 2.32 17.12
N GLY A 311 -6.93 2.10 17.11
CA GLY A 311 -6.06 2.57 18.19
C GLY A 311 -6.01 4.09 18.31
N GLN A 312 -5.96 4.84 17.20
CA GLN A 312 -6.02 6.31 17.19
C GLN A 312 -7.29 6.82 17.89
N THR A 313 -8.45 6.25 17.55
CA THR A 313 -9.74 6.65 18.15
C THR A 313 -9.91 6.17 19.59
N ARG A 314 -9.28 5.06 19.99
CA ARG A 314 -9.27 4.59 21.39
C ARG A 314 -8.40 5.47 22.28
N VAL A 315 -7.20 5.84 21.84
CA VAL A 315 -6.29 6.69 22.61
C VAL A 315 -6.78 8.13 22.64
N LEU A 316 -7.44 8.59 21.58
CA LEU A 316 -8.07 9.90 21.53
C LEU A 316 -9.56 9.80 21.18
N PRO A 317 -10.46 9.55 22.15
CA PRO A 317 -11.89 9.42 21.90
C PRO A 317 -12.53 10.64 21.21
N SER A 318 -12.00 11.84 21.42
CA SER A 318 -12.48 13.05 20.73
C SER A 318 -12.22 13.04 19.22
N LEU A 319 -11.31 12.18 18.75
CA LEU A 319 -10.96 12.05 17.33
C LEU A 319 -12.16 11.59 16.50
N ALA A 320 -12.90 10.59 16.97
CA ALA A 320 -14.11 10.10 16.31
C ALA A 320 -15.12 11.24 16.10
N ALA A 321 -15.40 12.01 17.16
CA ALA A 321 -16.30 13.15 17.07
C ALA A 321 -15.78 14.25 16.12
N ARG A 322 -14.47 14.47 16.04
CA ARG A 322 -13.86 15.43 15.10
C ARG A 322 -14.01 14.96 13.65
N LEU A 323 -13.70 13.69 13.38
CA LEU A 323 -13.85 13.05 12.07
C LEU A 323 -15.30 13.12 11.58
N ARG A 324 -16.25 12.70 12.43
CA ARG A 324 -17.68 12.75 12.11
C ARG A 324 -18.13 14.17 11.78
N ARG A 325 -17.74 15.17 12.59
CA ARG A 325 -18.08 16.58 12.32
C ARG A 325 -17.52 17.05 10.98
N ALA A 326 -16.25 16.79 10.70
CA ALA A 326 -15.62 17.18 9.45
C ALA A 326 -16.30 16.52 8.23
N ARG A 327 -16.67 15.24 8.34
CA ARG A 327 -17.40 14.49 7.31
C ARG A 327 -18.79 15.05 7.07
N VAL A 328 -19.60 15.22 8.13
CA VAL A 328 -20.96 15.75 8.04
C VAL A 328 -20.97 17.18 7.50
N GLU A 329 -20.13 18.08 8.04
CA GLU A 329 -20.03 19.47 7.60
C GLU A 329 -19.71 19.55 6.09
N ARG A 330 -18.78 18.69 5.63
CA ARG A 330 -18.43 18.60 4.22
C ARG A 330 -19.60 18.10 3.37
N LEU A 331 -20.23 17.01 3.79
CA LEU A 331 -21.34 16.40 3.07
C LEU A 331 -22.52 17.38 2.94
N GLU A 332 -22.93 18.03 4.02
CA GLU A 332 -23.97 19.07 4.00
C GLU A 332 -23.61 20.24 3.09
N THR A 333 -22.34 20.65 3.08
CA THR A 333 -21.86 21.75 2.24
C THR A 333 -21.94 21.39 0.76
N VAL A 334 -21.47 20.19 0.40
CA VAL A 334 -21.50 19.63 -0.95
C VAL A 334 -22.94 19.45 -1.44
N LEU A 335 -23.81 18.86 -0.61
CA LEU A 335 -25.22 18.64 -0.95
C LEU A 335 -26.03 19.94 -1.07
N ALA A 336 -25.53 21.04 -0.49
CA ALA A 336 -26.09 22.37 -0.65
C ALA A 336 -25.51 23.13 -1.88
N GLY A 337 -24.65 22.50 -2.69
CA GLY A 337 -23.98 23.15 -3.81
C GLY A 337 -23.03 24.27 -3.39
N ARG A 338 -22.45 24.16 -2.18
CA ARG A 338 -21.52 25.14 -1.60
C ARG A 338 -20.12 24.54 -1.48
N SER A 339 -19.13 25.41 -1.31
CA SER A 339 -17.77 25.04 -0.93
C SER A 339 -17.53 25.30 0.55
N LEU A 340 -16.73 24.44 1.20
CA LEU A 340 -16.31 24.70 2.58
C LEU A 340 -15.43 25.95 2.63
N PRO A 341 -15.52 26.78 3.69
CA PRO A 341 -14.56 27.85 3.90
C PRO A 341 -13.13 27.30 3.89
N ARG A 342 -12.19 27.98 3.21
CA ARG A 342 -10.79 27.52 3.06
C ARG A 342 -10.13 27.10 4.38
N ALA A 343 -10.35 27.86 5.45
CA ALA A 343 -9.81 27.52 6.78
C ALA A 343 -10.36 26.18 7.31
N ARG A 344 -11.65 25.90 7.10
CA ARG A 344 -12.29 24.63 7.47
C ARG A 344 -11.80 23.47 6.62
N MET A 345 -11.63 23.69 5.31
CA MET A 345 -11.05 22.69 4.42
C MET A 345 -9.62 22.33 4.86
N ARG A 346 -8.79 23.33 5.14
CA ARG A 346 -7.42 23.14 5.65
C ARG A 346 -7.39 22.34 6.95
N ASP A 347 -8.24 22.68 7.91
CA ASP A 347 -8.32 21.95 9.18
C ASP A 347 -8.74 20.49 8.98
N ALA A 348 -9.72 20.24 8.10
CA ALA A 348 -10.19 18.90 7.79
C ALA A 348 -9.11 18.06 7.08
N VAL A 349 -8.42 18.64 6.09
CA VAL A 349 -7.35 17.92 5.39
C VAL A 349 -6.14 17.70 6.30
N GLN A 350 -5.76 18.67 7.14
CA GLN A 350 -4.70 18.48 8.11
C GLN A 350 -5.00 17.30 9.05
N LEU A 351 -6.24 17.24 9.53
CA LEU A 351 -6.69 16.15 10.38
C LEU A 351 -6.58 14.79 9.66
N LEU A 352 -7.11 14.70 8.44
CA LEU A 352 -7.08 13.46 7.65
C LEU A 352 -5.65 13.04 7.30
N THR A 353 -4.82 13.99 6.86
CA THR A 353 -3.40 13.75 6.53
C THR A 353 -2.64 13.17 7.70
N ASN A 354 -2.88 13.67 8.92
CA ASN A 354 -2.23 13.12 10.11
C ASN A 354 -2.71 11.70 10.44
N ILE A 355 -4.02 11.47 10.42
CA ILE A 355 -4.64 10.18 10.75
C ILE A 355 -4.23 9.09 9.76
N GLU A 356 -4.47 9.35 8.47
CA GLU A 356 -4.19 8.45 7.36
C GLU A 356 -2.69 8.30 7.13
N GLY A 357 -1.93 9.38 7.31
CA GLY A 357 -0.48 9.38 7.24
C GLY A 357 0.19 8.45 8.25
N TYR A 358 -0.29 8.46 9.51
CA TYR A 358 0.23 7.56 10.53
C TYR A 358 -0.14 6.09 10.24
N ALA A 359 -1.38 5.82 9.86
CA ALA A 359 -1.81 4.47 9.52
C ALA A 359 -1.02 3.93 8.31
N HIS A 360 -0.87 4.75 7.28
CA HIS A 360 -0.05 4.40 6.11
C HIS A 360 1.43 4.25 6.45
N TYR A 361 1.98 5.04 7.37
CA TYR A 361 3.34 4.87 7.86
C TYR A 361 3.55 3.49 8.49
N ILE A 362 2.64 3.06 9.38
CA ILE A 362 2.69 1.72 9.96
C ILE A 362 2.52 0.66 8.86
N GLU A 363 1.58 0.87 7.94
CA GLU A 363 1.32 0.00 6.80
C GLU A 363 2.60 -0.22 5.97
N THR A 364 3.16 0.83 5.36
CA THR A 364 4.23 0.71 4.36
C THR A 364 5.59 0.37 4.97
N ARG A 365 5.90 0.88 6.17
CA ARG A 365 7.21 0.70 6.80
C ARG A 365 7.35 -0.58 7.58
N TRP A 366 6.24 -1.13 8.07
CA TRP A 366 6.29 -2.29 8.95
C TRP A 366 5.48 -3.44 8.39
N LEU A 367 4.17 -3.27 8.22
CA LEU A 367 3.28 -4.38 7.85
C LEU A 367 3.61 -4.90 6.45
N ARG A 368 3.84 -4.00 5.49
CA ARG A 368 4.15 -4.38 4.12
C ARG A 368 5.52 -5.03 3.94
N GLN A 369 6.46 -4.73 4.83
CA GLN A 369 7.78 -5.37 4.87
C GLN A 369 7.73 -6.81 5.43
N ILE A 370 6.59 -7.20 6.02
CA ILE A 370 6.40 -8.54 6.58
C ILE A 370 5.48 -9.37 5.67
N TYR A 371 4.43 -8.75 5.14
CA TYR A 371 3.33 -9.46 4.48
C TYR A 371 3.23 -9.22 2.98
N THR A 372 3.51 -8.02 2.47
CA THR A 372 3.17 -7.69 1.08
C THR A 372 4.40 -7.44 0.23
N HIS A 373 5.20 -8.48 0.05
CA HIS A 373 6.14 -8.53 -1.07
C HIS A 373 5.51 -9.07 -2.34
N THR A 374 4.22 -9.47 -2.30
CA THR A 374 3.60 -10.25 -3.37
C THR A 374 2.11 -9.92 -3.63
N ALA A 375 1.61 -8.72 -3.33
CA ALA A 375 0.17 -8.41 -3.48
C ALA A 375 -0.17 -7.20 -4.39
N HIS A 376 0.71 -6.76 -5.30
CA HIS A 376 0.43 -5.56 -6.09
C HIS A 376 -0.23 -5.85 -7.44
N LEU A 377 -1.56 -5.98 -7.41
CA LEU A 377 -2.39 -5.49 -8.52
C LEU A 377 -2.56 -3.96 -8.35
N PRO A 378 -2.71 -3.19 -9.45
CA PRO A 378 -2.73 -1.73 -9.41
C PRO A 378 -3.76 -1.21 -8.41
N ARG A 379 -3.34 -0.22 -7.63
CA ARG A 379 -4.00 0.29 -6.42
C ARG A 379 -5.51 0.51 -6.60
N PRO A 380 -6.35 -0.12 -5.75
CA PRO A 380 -7.62 0.49 -5.35
C PRO A 380 -7.32 1.85 -4.67
N THR A 381 -8.03 2.92 -5.05
CA THR A 381 -7.96 4.23 -4.39
C THR A 381 -8.79 4.26 -3.10
N SER A 382 -8.28 4.70 -1.95
CA SER A 382 -9.11 4.71 -0.72
C SER A 382 -10.42 5.54 -0.79
N GLU A 383 -11.33 5.40 0.19
CA GLU A 383 -12.67 6.03 0.22
C GLU A 383 -12.64 7.53 0.07
N ALA A 384 -11.76 8.18 0.83
CA ALA A 384 -11.61 9.61 0.77
C ALA A 384 -11.14 10.06 -0.62
N ASP A 385 -10.20 9.35 -1.27
CA ASP A 385 -9.70 9.67 -2.62
C ASP A 385 -10.82 9.62 -3.66
N ALA A 386 -11.62 8.56 -3.60
CA ALA A 386 -12.75 8.37 -4.50
C ALA A 386 -13.82 9.46 -4.32
N TYR A 387 -14.03 9.86 -3.07
CA TYR A 387 -14.93 10.91 -2.68
C TYR A 387 -14.39 12.32 -3.04
N PHE A 388 -13.08 12.60 -2.92
CA PHE A 388 -12.46 13.90 -3.24
C PHE A 388 -12.38 14.17 -4.74
N ARG A 389 -12.01 13.20 -5.58
CA ARG A 389 -11.93 13.40 -7.04
C ARG A 389 -13.28 13.72 -7.67
N ASN A 390 -14.35 13.06 -7.22
CA ASN A 390 -15.69 13.27 -7.76
C ASN A 390 -16.31 14.60 -7.34
N LEU A 391 -15.80 15.23 -6.28
CA LEU A 391 -16.29 16.50 -5.75
C LEU A 391 -15.42 17.70 -6.17
N ALA A 392 -14.16 17.45 -6.53
CA ALA A 392 -13.25 18.47 -7.06
C ALA A 392 -13.33 18.58 -8.59
N ALA A 393 -14.07 17.71 -9.28
CA ALA A 393 -14.34 17.85 -10.70
C ALA A 393 -15.02 19.22 -10.92
N PRO A 394 -14.37 20.19 -11.59
CA PRO A 394 -15.05 21.42 -11.94
C PRO A 394 -16.26 21.06 -12.80
N GLU A 395 -17.38 21.77 -12.64
CA GLU A 395 -18.41 21.78 -13.67
C GLU A 395 -17.71 22.14 -14.97
N THR A 396 -17.48 21.16 -15.84
CA THR A 396 -16.85 21.41 -17.13
C THR A 396 -17.74 22.42 -17.83
N PRO A 397 -17.27 23.67 -18.08
CA PRO A 397 -18.07 24.62 -18.84
C PRO A 397 -18.35 23.94 -20.18
N ALA A 398 -19.61 23.90 -20.59
CA ALA A 398 -19.98 23.40 -21.90
C ALA A 398 -19.05 24.04 -22.94
N ALA A 399 -18.35 23.17 -23.70
CA ALA A 399 -17.25 23.52 -24.59
C ALA A 399 -17.50 24.83 -25.34
N SER A 400 -16.88 25.91 -24.87
CA SER A 400 -16.71 27.13 -25.65
C SER A 400 -15.22 27.25 -25.97
N ASP A 401 -14.91 27.21 -27.26
CA ASP A 401 -13.61 27.42 -27.90
C ASP A 401 -12.56 28.12 -27.01
N ALA A 402 -11.66 27.34 -26.39
CA ALA A 402 -10.58 27.86 -25.56
C ALA A 402 -9.21 27.55 -26.16
N VAL A 403 -8.48 28.63 -26.41
CA VAL A 403 -7.04 28.70 -26.63
C VAL A 403 -6.32 27.98 -25.49
N GLU A 404 -5.29 27.18 -25.80
CA GLU A 404 -4.45 26.53 -24.79
C GLU A 404 -3.84 27.59 -23.85
N PRO A 405 -4.14 27.56 -22.54
CA PRO A 405 -3.53 28.50 -21.61
C PRO A 405 -2.04 28.16 -21.43
N GLU A 406 -1.18 29.19 -21.38
CA GLU A 406 0.20 29.01 -20.95
C GLU A 406 0.25 28.34 -19.56
N PRO A 407 1.26 27.50 -19.28
CA PRO A 407 1.39 26.83 -17.99
C PRO A 407 1.58 27.88 -16.89
N ALA A 408 0.49 28.20 -16.20
CA ALA A 408 0.51 29.12 -15.07
C ALA A 408 1.40 28.54 -13.96
N THR A 409 2.23 29.40 -13.37
CA THR A 409 2.93 29.07 -12.13
C THR A 409 1.88 28.92 -11.03
N MET A 410 1.59 27.67 -10.63
CA MET A 410 0.71 27.39 -9.50
C MET A 410 1.25 28.10 -8.26
N SER A 411 0.41 28.89 -7.60
CA SER A 411 0.77 29.49 -6.32
C SER A 411 0.91 28.40 -5.25
N VAL A 412 1.69 28.62 -4.20
CA VAL A 412 1.78 27.69 -3.06
C VAL A 412 0.39 27.34 -2.50
N PRO A 413 -0.56 28.29 -2.35
CA PRO A 413 -1.96 27.96 -2.04
C PRO A 413 -2.64 26.98 -3.01
N ASP A 414 -2.43 27.11 -4.33
CA ASP A 414 -3.05 26.21 -5.32
C ASP A 414 -2.36 24.82 -5.32
N MET A 415 -1.04 24.78 -5.09
CA MET A 415 -0.31 23.53 -4.81
C MET A 415 -0.84 22.83 -3.57
N LEU A 416 -1.18 23.59 -2.53
CA LEU A 416 -1.77 23.02 -1.33
C LEU A 416 -3.16 22.47 -1.59
N ASP A 417 -4.02 23.18 -2.33
CA ASP A 417 -5.36 22.69 -2.66
C ASP A 417 -5.31 21.41 -3.54
N ASP A 418 -4.32 21.25 -4.43
CA ASP A 418 -4.10 20.03 -5.23
C ASP A 418 -3.47 18.88 -4.41
N LEU A 419 -2.42 19.18 -3.62
CA LEU A 419 -1.74 18.23 -2.73
C LEU A 419 -2.72 17.67 -1.68
N PHE A 420 -3.59 18.53 -1.15
CA PHE A 420 -4.58 18.18 -0.14
C PHE A 420 -5.89 17.65 -0.72
N GLY A 421 -6.15 17.85 -2.01
CA GLY A 421 -7.21 17.18 -2.76
C GLY A 421 -6.88 15.73 -3.17
N ASN A 422 -5.60 15.34 -3.11
CA ASN A 422 -5.10 14.03 -3.53
C ASN A 422 -4.58 13.22 -2.33
N LYS A 423 -5.28 12.13 -1.95
CA LYS A 423 -4.92 11.33 -0.77
C LYS A 423 -3.61 10.59 -0.95
N ALA A 424 -3.17 10.26 -2.17
CA ALA A 424 -1.82 9.72 -2.37
C ALA A 424 -0.76 10.70 -1.87
N ALA A 425 -0.99 12.00 -2.03
CA ALA A 425 -0.14 13.03 -1.46
C ALA A 425 -0.30 13.12 0.07
N GLN A 426 -1.52 13.04 0.61
CA GLN A 426 -1.74 12.99 2.07
C GLN A 426 -1.01 11.81 2.72
N TYR A 427 -1.08 10.63 2.11
CA TYR A 427 -0.39 9.42 2.54
C TYR A 427 1.13 9.58 2.52
N LEU A 428 1.69 10.01 1.39
CA LEU A 428 3.13 10.22 1.26
C LEU A 428 3.63 11.31 2.20
N PHE A 429 2.88 12.39 2.33
CA PHE A 429 3.21 13.51 3.22
C PHE A 429 3.23 13.04 4.67
N GLY A 430 2.14 12.44 5.14
CA GLY A 430 2.03 11.97 6.51
C GLY A 430 3.01 10.84 6.82
N GLU A 431 3.24 9.91 5.88
CA GLU A 431 4.28 8.88 6.02
C GLU A 431 5.65 9.52 6.25
N ASN A 432 6.06 10.42 5.35
CA ASN A 432 7.37 11.06 5.44
C ASN A 432 7.52 11.84 6.75
N PHE A 433 6.45 12.46 7.23
CA PHE A 433 6.46 13.18 8.50
C PHE A 433 6.74 12.24 9.68
N TYR A 434 6.02 11.12 9.80
CA TYR A 434 6.26 10.15 10.87
C TYR A 434 7.60 9.44 10.74
N ARG A 435 8.07 9.21 9.50
CA ARG A 435 9.38 8.66 9.21
C ARG A 435 10.51 9.56 9.75
N LEU A 436 10.43 10.87 9.54
CA LEU A 436 11.45 11.81 10.04
C LEU A 436 11.50 11.87 11.57
N ARG A 437 10.38 11.55 12.25
CA ARG A 437 10.28 11.50 13.71
C ARG A 437 10.72 10.16 14.30
N ALA A 438 10.86 9.12 13.50
CA ALA A 438 11.17 7.78 13.97
C ALA A 438 12.60 7.75 14.54
N THR A 439 12.77 7.15 15.71
CA THR A 439 14.06 6.99 16.36
C THR A 439 14.33 5.51 16.59
N GLY A 440 15.31 4.95 15.89
CA GLY A 440 15.67 3.53 15.98
C GLY A 440 14.62 2.59 15.37
N ASP A 441 14.47 1.41 15.96
CA ASP A 441 13.64 0.31 15.42
C ASP A 441 12.17 0.36 15.88
N ARG A 442 11.66 1.53 16.27
CA ARG A 442 10.25 1.69 16.65
C ARG A 442 9.58 2.78 15.84
N PRO A 443 8.29 2.60 15.48
CA PRO A 443 7.48 3.69 14.95
C PRO A 443 7.54 4.92 15.86
N ALA A 444 7.57 6.11 15.26
CA ALA A 444 7.27 7.34 16.00
C ALA A 444 5.87 7.21 16.62
N PRO A 445 5.63 7.67 17.86
CA PRO A 445 4.30 7.61 18.46
C PRO A 445 3.32 8.52 17.70
N PHE A 446 2.05 8.10 17.61
CA PHE A 446 0.98 8.92 17.06
C PHE A 446 0.82 10.23 17.84
N ASP A 447 0.72 11.34 17.12
CA ASP A 447 0.56 12.67 17.70
C ASP A 447 -0.66 13.36 17.07
N PRO A 448 -1.78 13.47 17.78
CA PRO A 448 -3.02 14.01 17.21
C PRO A 448 -3.01 15.52 17.01
N ASP A 449 -2.08 16.21 17.65
CA ASP A 449 -1.90 17.65 17.55
C ASP A 449 -0.83 18.03 16.51
N LEU A 450 -0.30 17.03 15.81
CA LEU A 450 0.64 17.22 14.72
C LEU A 450 0.00 18.06 13.60
N ARG A 451 0.54 19.27 13.44
CA ARG A 451 0.16 20.20 12.38
C ARG A 451 1.27 20.24 11.34
N CYS A 452 0.87 20.20 10.07
CA CYS A 452 1.67 20.75 9.00
C CYS A 452 1.52 22.26 9.08
N ASP A 453 2.48 22.94 9.70
CA ASP A 453 2.65 24.37 9.46
C ASP A 453 3.45 24.59 8.17
N GLU A 454 3.49 25.84 7.70
CA GLU A 454 4.19 26.20 6.46
C GLU A 454 5.69 25.88 6.52
N SER A 455 6.32 25.97 7.69
CA SER A 455 7.73 25.61 7.89
C SER A 455 8.00 24.12 7.67
N ASN A 456 7.13 23.24 8.19
CA ASN A 456 7.27 21.81 7.97
C ASN A 456 6.84 21.41 6.54
N LEU A 457 5.95 22.20 5.94
CA LEU A 457 5.52 22.00 4.57
C LEU A 457 6.69 22.23 3.59
N GLU A 458 7.51 23.27 3.78
CA GLU A 458 8.69 23.48 2.94
C GLU A 458 9.72 22.35 3.09
N GLU A 459 9.93 21.82 4.29
CA GLU A 459 10.83 20.70 4.52
C GLU A 459 10.30 19.42 3.87
N VAL A 460 9.00 19.13 4.01
CA VAL A 460 8.38 17.96 3.41
C VAL A 460 8.19 18.13 1.90
N LEU A 461 7.90 19.32 1.40
CA LEU A 461 7.90 19.62 -0.03
C LEU A 461 9.31 19.55 -0.60
N GLY A 462 10.33 19.97 0.13
CA GLY A 462 11.74 19.77 -0.22
C GLY A 462 12.06 18.28 -0.31
N ALA A 463 11.65 17.48 0.68
CA ALA A 463 11.81 16.03 0.67
C ALA A 463 10.99 15.35 -0.44
N LEU A 464 9.77 15.83 -0.73
CA LEU A 464 8.92 15.33 -1.81
C LEU A 464 9.45 15.77 -3.17
N MET A 465 10.06 16.94 -3.31
CA MET A 465 10.68 17.42 -4.54
C MET A 465 11.99 16.69 -4.79
N LEU A 466 12.79 16.42 -3.75
CA LEU A 466 13.94 15.51 -3.81
C LEU A 466 13.48 14.12 -4.23
N TYR A 467 12.48 13.56 -3.53
CA TYR A 467 11.86 12.28 -3.88
C TYR A 467 11.28 12.30 -5.30
N ARG A 468 10.69 13.40 -5.77
CA ARG A 468 10.15 13.55 -7.14
C ARG A 468 11.22 13.81 -8.19
N SER A 469 12.41 14.27 -7.78
CA SER A 469 13.59 14.42 -8.64
C SER A 469 14.37 13.12 -8.76
N GLU A 470 14.28 12.26 -7.73
CA GLU A 470 14.80 10.89 -7.70
C GLU A 470 13.81 9.90 -8.32
N MET A 471 12.51 10.15 -8.18
CA MET A 471 11.47 9.48 -8.92
C MET A 471 11.53 9.96 -10.36
N PRO A 472 11.57 9.06 -11.33
CA PRO A 472 11.64 9.49 -12.71
C PRO A 472 10.38 10.27 -13.12
N LYS A 473 10.57 11.31 -13.94
CA LYS A 473 9.46 12.12 -14.45
C LYS A 473 8.52 11.25 -15.29
N PRO A 474 7.19 11.32 -15.08
CA PRO A 474 6.24 10.64 -15.94
C PRO A 474 6.39 11.16 -17.39
N ALA A 475 6.41 10.23 -18.34
CA ALA A 475 6.57 10.49 -19.77
C ALA A 475 5.36 11.20 -20.39
#